data_AF-A0A453IR93-F1
#
_entry.id   AF-A0A453IR93-F1
#
_cell.length_a   1.000
_cell.length_b   1.000
_cell.length_c   1.000
_cell.angle_alpha   90.00
_cell.angle_beta   90.00
_cell.angle_gamma   90.00
#
_symmetry.space_group_name_H-M   'P 1'
#
loop_
_entity.id
_entity.type
_entity.pdbx_description
1 polymer ?
#
loop_
_entity_poly.entity_id
_entity_poly.type
_entity_poly.pdbx_seq_one_letter_code
_entity_poly.pdbx_strand_id
1 'polypeptide(L)'
;MAVATARWLVLSLLVSAAAAAHDTKWKAGAAVGGQVVEKERRRVVAESEAGTVTATDVADAAGTVYRLQFITMDPGALFLPVQLHADAVFYVHSGRGKVTYIQEGGSETSSLEVQRGDVYNLEQGSILYIQSYPNATRERLRIYAIFTSNAINCDDPSHPTSEAYSSVSNLLRGFDVKILRQGFGVSGEVVEAIQSAKSPQLIIMYNPDQEKKEKSNWTEEIFDALWGDESPLNKKKKKDKHKKKDKKDDKSKSETFNFYSGKPDVKNCFGWSKTMTNKDLQNLKGSNIGMFMVNLTTGSMMGPHWNPKATEIAIVTHGSGIVQVVCPSTDEGGRRGGDHGQGGVECKNSVFRVKEGDVFVVPRFHPMAQLSFNNGSFVFVGFSTHMGENNPQFLAGEHSVLQVIGKEIVALALGQKNTTAVEQLLSAKSGSTIMACISCAEELERKAEKEEQEGGKGEREREEEEERERKQREEEERKKREEEERARREEEERARR
;
A
#
# COMPACT_ATOMS: atom_id res chain seq x y z
N MET A 1 49.84 26.47 -45.61
CA MET A 1 48.54 26.88 -46.17
C MET A 1 47.51 25.83 -45.78
N ALA A 2 46.63 26.22 -44.86
CA ALA A 2 45.21 25.89 -44.74
C ALA A 2 44.66 24.44 -44.95
N VAL A 3 43.98 23.99 -43.88
CA VAL A 3 42.69 23.26 -43.76
C VAL A 3 42.67 21.73 -43.58
N ALA A 4 41.88 21.33 -42.56
CA ALA A 4 41.13 20.07 -42.36
C ALA A 4 41.95 18.81 -41.97
N THR A 5 41.56 17.98 -41.00
CA THR A 5 40.29 17.78 -40.30
C THR A 5 40.55 16.99 -39.03
N ALA A 6 40.03 17.46 -37.90
CA ALA A 6 39.80 16.66 -36.71
C ALA A 6 38.67 15.67 -36.98
N ARG A 7 38.93 14.38 -36.82
CA ARG A 7 37.96 13.29 -36.67
C ARG A 7 38.78 12.06 -36.34
N TRP A 8 38.46 11.41 -35.22
CA TRP A 8 38.71 10.00 -34.85
C TRP A 8 38.78 9.96 -33.32
N LEU A 9 37.61 9.81 -32.68
CA LEU A 9 37.40 9.20 -31.37
C LEU A 9 35.92 9.38 -30.94
N VAL A 10 34.98 8.77 -31.67
CA VAL A 10 33.67 8.40 -31.12
C VAL A 10 33.21 7.13 -31.83
N LEU A 11 33.63 5.98 -31.33
CA LEU A 11 33.08 4.69 -31.77
C LEU A 11 33.16 3.69 -30.61
N SER A 12 32.36 3.92 -29.57
CA SER A 12 31.87 2.87 -28.66
C SER A 12 30.92 3.51 -27.64
N LEU A 13 29.65 3.70 -28.02
CA LEU A 13 28.54 4.04 -27.10
C LEU A 13 27.20 3.96 -27.83
N LEU A 14 26.91 2.84 -28.51
CA LEU A 14 25.60 2.60 -29.13
C LEU A 14 25.10 1.15 -28.99
N VAL A 15 25.41 0.50 -27.86
CA VAL A 15 24.70 -0.71 -27.43
C VAL A 15 24.49 -0.62 -25.92
N SER A 16 23.48 0.14 -25.49
CA SER A 16 22.85 0.02 -24.16
C SER A 16 21.69 1.00 -23.89
N ALA A 17 21.20 1.74 -24.89
CA ALA A 17 20.06 2.65 -24.70
C ALA A 17 18.69 2.05 -25.09
N ALA A 18 18.66 0.90 -25.79
CA ALA A 18 17.41 0.30 -26.27
C ALA A 18 16.71 -0.60 -25.23
N ALA A 19 17.42 -1.08 -24.20
CA ALA A 19 16.84 -1.95 -23.17
C ALA A 19 16.20 -1.17 -22.00
N ALA A 20 16.54 0.12 -21.82
CA ALA A 20 16.04 0.95 -20.72
C ALA A 20 14.83 1.82 -21.12
N ALA A 21 14.40 1.77 -22.38
CA ALA A 21 13.36 2.65 -22.93
C ALA A 21 11.95 2.01 -22.98
N HIS A 22 11.79 0.76 -22.51
CA HIS A 22 10.56 -0.01 -22.67
C HIS A 22 9.69 -0.13 -21.40
N ASP A 23 10.11 0.43 -20.26
CA ASP A 23 9.48 0.17 -18.94
C ASP A 23 8.90 1.42 -18.25
N THR A 24 8.70 2.53 -18.99
CA THR A 24 8.23 3.82 -18.43
C THR A 24 6.82 4.22 -18.87
N LYS A 25 5.96 3.26 -19.19
CA LYS A 25 4.74 3.53 -19.96
C LYS A 25 3.47 2.86 -19.41
N TRP A 26 3.08 3.28 -18.21
CA TRP A 26 1.71 3.22 -17.69
C TRP A 26 1.52 4.40 -16.72
N LYS A 27 1.34 5.61 -17.25
CA LYS A 27 0.96 6.79 -16.45
C LYS A 27 -0.54 7.00 -16.53
N ALA A 28 -1.26 6.27 -15.69
CA ALA A 28 -2.58 6.68 -15.22
C ALA A 28 -2.49 6.95 -13.71
N GLY A 29 -2.66 8.22 -13.31
CA GLY A 29 -2.98 8.59 -11.94
C GLY A 29 -1.81 8.83 -11.00
N ALA A 30 -0.98 9.85 -11.27
CA ALA A 30 -0.23 10.56 -10.24
C ALA A 30 -1.11 11.59 -9.49
N ALA A 31 -2.41 11.35 -9.40
CA ALA A 31 -3.30 12.02 -8.48
C ALA A 31 -3.49 11.05 -7.31
N VAL A 32 -3.37 11.54 -6.10
CA VAL A 32 -3.59 10.68 -4.95
C VAL A 32 -5.06 10.27 -4.95
N GLY A 33 -5.31 8.97 -5.15
CA GLY A 33 -6.60 8.43 -5.63
C GLY A 33 -6.51 7.56 -6.90
N GLY A 34 -5.32 7.36 -7.48
CA GLY A 34 -5.10 6.31 -8.48
C GLY A 34 -5.27 4.90 -7.90
N GLN A 35 -5.77 3.97 -8.71
CA GLN A 35 -5.95 2.57 -8.30
C GLN A 35 -4.63 1.81 -8.09
N VAL A 36 -3.48 2.39 -8.47
CA VAL A 36 -2.16 1.76 -8.36
C VAL A 36 -1.14 2.76 -7.83
N VAL A 37 -0.30 2.31 -6.89
CA VAL A 37 0.93 2.98 -6.48
C VAL A 37 2.11 2.05 -6.71
N GLU A 38 2.95 2.43 -7.67
CA GLU A 38 4.19 1.74 -8.00
C GLU A 38 5.17 1.72 -6.83
N LYS A 39 5.91 0.63 -6.70
CA LYS A 39 6.94 0.47 -5.65
C LYS A 39 7.95 1.62 -5.62
N GLU A 40 8.38 2.09 -6.78
CA GLU A 40 9.42 3.10 -6.94
C GLU A 40 8.95 4.49 -6.51
N ARG A 41 7.64 4.72 -6.40
CA ARG A 41 7.05 6.03 -6.06
C ARG A 41 6.82 6.20 -4.56
N ARG A 42 7.18 5.20 -3.76
CA ARG A 42 7.05 5.26 -2.30
C ARG A 42 7.99 6.29 -1.70
N ARG A 43 7.49 7.02 -0.71
CA ARG A 43 8.32 7.94 0.08
C ARG A 43 9.23 7.15 1.01
N VAL A 44 10.49 7.56 1.11
CA VAL A 44 11.43 7.01 2.09
C VAL A 44 11.13 7.64 3.45
N VAL A 45 10.82 6.83 4.45
CA VAL A 45 10.58 7.25 5.84
C VAL A 45 11.89 7.19 6.63
N ALA A 46 12.65 6.12 6.43
CA ALA A 46 13.96 5.94 7.05
C ALA A 46 14.83 5.08 6.14
N GLU A 47 16.13 5.40 6.10
CA GLU A 47 17.13 4.65 5.37
C GLU A 47 18.40 4.58 6.20
N SER A 48 18.99 3.39 6.27
CA SER A 48 20.26 3.13 6.94
C SER A 48 21.02 2.00 6.24
N GLU A 49 22.27 1.79 6.65
CA GLU A 49 23.08 0.66 6.18
C GLU A 49 22.49 -0.71 6.56
N ALA A 50 21.59 -0.75 7.56
CA ALA A 50 21.01 -1.98 8.11
C ALA A 50 19.58 -2.25 7.62
N GLY A 51 18.97 -1.32 6.88
CA GLY A 51 17.61 -1.48 6.39
C GLY A 51 16.94 -0.18 5.94
N THR A 52 15.72 -0.32 5.43
CA THR A 52 14.91 0.80 4.93
C THR A 52 13.45 0.68 5.35
N VAL A 53 12.80 1.83 5.51
CA VAL A 53 11.36 1.96 5.67
C VAL A 53 10.85 2.89 4.58
N THR A 54 9.95 2.37 3.75
CA THR A 54 9.25 3.16 2.73
C THR A 54 7.77 3.18 3.02
N ALA A 55 7.07 4.21 2.58
CA ALA A 55 5.64 4.36 2.82
C ALA A 55 4.89 4.78 1.56
N THR A 56 3.59 4.50 1.55
CA THR A 56 2.64 5.10 0.63
C THR A 56 1.33 5.33 1.34
N ASP A 57 0.60 6.32 0.87
CA ASP A 57 -0.74 6.64 1.32
C ASP A 57 -1.69 6.32 0.16
N VAL A 58 -2.80 5.65 0.45
CA VAL A 58 -3.84 5.32 -0.53
C VAL A 58 -5.20 5.73 0.03
N ALA A 59 -6.14 6.07 -0.83
CA ALA A 59 -7.49 6.42 -0.42
C ALA A 59 -8.51 5.44 -1.01
N ASP A 60 -9.57 5.16 -0.28
CA ASP A 60 -10.73 4.46 -0.85
C ASP A 60 -11.66 5.43 -1.61
N ALA A 61 -12.71 4.89 -2.23
CA ALA A 61 -13.69 5.70 -2.97
C ALA A 61 -14.48 6.69 -2.09
N ALA A 62 -14.46 6.53 -0.76
CA ALA A 62 -15.08 7.47 0.18
C ALA A 62 -14.09 8.56 0.63
N GLY A 63 -12.84 8.53 0.17
CA GLY A 63 -11.79 9.45 0.58
C GLY A 63 -11.13 9.08 1.91
N THR A 64 -11.41 7.89 2.46
CA THR A 64 -10.74 7.40 3.67
C THR A 64 -9.32 7.01 3.32
N VAL A 65 -8.34 7.63 3.98
CA VAL A 65 -6.93 7.39 3.72
C VAL A 65 -6.40 6.25 4.58
N TYR A 66 -5.51 5.46 3.98
CA TYR A 66 -4.80 4.35 4.61
C TYR A 66 -3.32 4.50 4.35
N ARG A 67 -2.51 4.35 5.40
CA ARG A 67 -1.06 4.43 5.28
C ARG A 67 -0.44 3.06 5.30
N LEU A 68 0.30 2.73 4.25
CA LEU A 68 1.10 1.52 4.20
C LEU A 68 2.57 1.84 4.44
N GLN A 69 3.25 1.00 5.21
CA GLN A 69 4.71 1.02 5.29
C GLN A 69 5.32 -0.35 5.01
N PHE A 70 6.51 -0.32 4.42
CA PHE A 70 7.28 -1.48 4.03
C PHE A 70 8.63 -1.40 4.73
N ILE A 71 8.80 -2.25 5.74
CA ILE A 71 10.01 -2.32 6.57
C ILE A 71 10.87 -3.45 6.00
N THR A 72 12.09 -3.13 5.60
CA THR A 72 13.09 -4.10 5.14
C THR A 72 14.31 -4.02 6.05
N MET A 73 14.64 -5.13 6.70
CA MET A 73 15.76 -5.21 7.64
C MET A 73 16.76 -6.27 7.20
N ASP A 74 18.05 -5.92 7.27
CA ASP A 74 19.12 -6.89 7.04
C ASP A 74 19.17 -7.96 8.16
N PRO A 75 19.74 -9.14 7.87
CA PRO A 75 19.94 -10.16 8.90
C PRO A 75 20.79 -9.62 10.05
N GLY A 76 20.30 -9.73 11.30
CA GLY A 76 20.98 -9.18 12.46
C GLY A 76 20.85 -7.66 12.61
N ALA A 77 19.76 -7.07 12.11
CA ALA A 77 19.41 -5.67 12.36
C ALA A 77 18.39 -5.51 13.50
N LEU A 78 18.34 -4.31 14.07
CA LEU A 78 17.37 -3.89 15.09
C LEU A 78 16.64 -2.63 14.60
N PHE A 79 15.32 -2.71 14.54
CA PHE A 79 14.44 -1.57 14.41
C PHE A 79 14.23 -1.00 15.81
N LEU A 80 14.66 0.24 16.03
CA LEU A 80 14.67 0.86 17.35
C LEU A 80 13.26 1.09 17.91
N PRO A 81 13.11 1.20 19.24
CA PRO A 81 11.82 1.38 19.87
C PRO A 81 11.05 2.61 19.37
N VAL A 82 9.79 2.38 19.00
CA VAL A 82 8.83 3.42 18.60
C VAL A 82 7.50 3.26 19.33
N GLN A 83 6.82 4.37 19.60
CA GLN A 83 5.44 4.40 20.07
C GLN A 83 4.49 4.61 18.90
N LEU A 84 3.50 3.74 18.76
CA LEU A 84 2.49 3.82 17.72
C LEU A 84 1.51 4.97 17.95
N HIS A 85 1.22 5.72 16.89
CA HIS A 85 0.18 6.75 16.86
C HIS A 85 -1.11 6.26 16.16
N ALA A 86 -1.14 5.01 15.71
CA ALA A 86 -2.23 4.41 14.98
C ALA A 86 -2.21 2.89 15.20
N ASP A 87 -3.37 2.25 15.03
CA ASP A 87 -3.43 0.78 14.99
C ASP A 87 -2.64 0.29 13.78
N ALA A 88 -1.91 -0.81 13.96
CA ALA A 88 -0.99 -1.33 12.97
C ALA A 88 -1.19 -2.83 12.77
N VAL A 89 -1.66 -3.22 11.58
CA VAL A 89 -1.72 -4.62 11.16
C VAL A 89 -0.49 -4.93 10.31
N PHE A 90 0.34 -5.84 10.79
CA PHE A 90 1.57 -6.28 10.14
C PHE A 90 1.40 -7.63 9.46
N TYR A 91 1.99 -7.78 8.28
CA TYR A 91 2.18 -9.04 7.57
C TYR A 91 3.68 -9.27 7.29
N VAL A 92 4.17 -10.45 7.64
CA VAL A 92 5.57 -10.82 7.38
C VAL A 92 5.70 -11.47 6.01
N HIS A 93 6.32 -10.75 5.08
CA HIS A 93 6.50 -11.19 3.70
C HIS A 93 7.67 -12.19 3.53
N SER A 94 8.81 -11.92 4.19
CA SER A 94 10.01 -12.76 4.09
C SER A 94 10.86 -12.68 5.36
N GLY A 95 11.73 -13.67 5.56
CA GLY A 95 12.66 -13.69 6.69
C GLY A 95 12.03 -14.11 8.01
N ARG A 96 12.80 -13.95 9.10
CA ARG A 96 12.41 -14.28 10.47
C ARG A 96 12.95 -13.25 11.46
N GLY A 97 12.26 -13.08 12.57
CA GLY A 97 12.70 -12.19 13.62
C GLY A 97 11.83 -12.28 14.86
N LYS A 98 11.98 -11.28 15.72
CA LYS A 98 11.21 -11.14 16.94
C LYS A 98 10.67 -9.73 17.04
N VAL A 99 9.36 -9.61 17.25
CA VAL A 99 8.70 -8.35 17.57
C VAL A 99 8.45 -8.36 19.06
N THR A 100 9.01 -7.40 19.78
CA THR A 100 8.72 -7.22 21.20
C THR A 100 7.97 -5.92 21.37
N TYR A 101 6.89 -5.95 22.15
CA TYR A 101 5.99 -4.84 22.29
C TYR A 101 5.38 -4.78 23.69
N ILE A 102 4.92 -3.58 24.05
CA ILE A 102 4.02 -3.32 25.18
C ILE A 102 2.75 -2.74 24.63
N GLN A 103 1.63 -3.39 24.96
CA GLN A 103 0.30 -2.95 24.59
C GLN A 103 -0.12 -1.73 25.43
N GLU A 104 -0.94 -0.84 24.88
CA GLU A 104 -1.57 0.23 25.64
C GLU A 104 -2.29 -0.33 26.90
N GLY A 105 -2.00 0.26 28.06
CA GLY A 105 -2.55 -0.17 29.35
C GLY A 105 -1.94 -1.44 29.95
N GLY A 106 -1.00 -2.09 29.26
CA GLY A 106 -0.22 -3.21 29.78
C GLY A 106 1.05 -2.78 30.50
N SER A 107 1.42 -3.49 31.57
CA SER A 107 2.70 -3.30 32.28
C SER A 107 3.76 -4.35 31.93
N GLU A 108 3.39 -5.43 31.24
CA GLU A 108 4.30 -6.53 30.92
C GLU A 108 4.73 -6.49 29.45
N THR A 109 6.02 -6.74 29.23
CA THR A 109 6.55 -6.93 27.88
C THR A 109 6.04 -8.23 27.28
N SER A 110 5.49 -8.12 26.07
CA SER A 110 5.11 -9.25 25.25
C SER A 110 6.09 -9.39 24.10
N SER A 111 6.33 -10.62 23.67
CA SER A 111 7.18 -10.85 22.50
C SER A 111 6.64 -11.95 21.63
N LEU A 112 6.83 -11.77 20.34
CA LEU A 112 6.33 -12.62 19.29
C LEU A 112 7.48 -13.00 18.35
N GLU A 113 7.67 -14.30 18.18
CA GLU A 113 8.51 -14.83 17.11
C GLU A 113 7.74 -14.75 15.79
N VAL A 114 8.35 -14.13 14.78
CA VAL A 114 7.69 -13.91 13.50
C VAL A 114 8.42 -14.58 12.35
N GLN A 115 7.66 -15.10 11.41
CA GLN A 115 8.10 -15.76 10.20
C GLN A 115 7.18 -15.44 9.01
N ARG A 116 7.62 -15.76 7.81
CA ARG A 116 6.84 -15.58 6.58
C ARG A 116 5.40 -16.09 6.72
N GLY A 117 4.46 -15.23 6.36
CA GLY A 117 3.03 -15.49 6.39
C GLY A 117 2.32 -15.03 7.66
N ASP A 118 3.06 -14.71 8.73
CA ASP A 118 2.46 -14.27 9.99
C ASP A 118 1.79 -12.91 9.86
N VAL A 119 0.64 -12.77 10.53
CA VAL A 119 -0.12 -11.55 10.66
C VAL A 119 -0.34 -11.25 12.13
N TYR A 120 -0.16 -9.98 12.51
CA TYR A 120 -0.36 -9.52 13.87
C TYR A 120 -0.88 -8.07 13.92
N ASN A 121 -1.68 -7.73 14.93
CA ASN A 121 -2.18 -6.37 15.16
C ASN A 121 -1.57 -5.79 16.45
N LEU A 122 -1.12 -4.54 16.37
CA LEU A 122 -0.74 -3.72 17.53
C LEU A 122 -1.66 -2.50 17.60
N GLU A 123 -2.15 -2.17 18.80
CA GLU A 123 -3.04 -1.03 18.98
C GLU A 123 -2.24 0.27 19.07
N GLN A 124 -2.89 1.37 18.71
CA GLN A 124 -2.40 2.72 18.98
C GLN A 124 -1.90 2.85 20.44
N GLY A 125 -0.82 3.61 20.65
CA GLY A 125 -0.20 3.79 21.97
C GLY A 125 0.79 2.69 22.35
N SER A 126 0.77 1.53 21.68
CA SER A 126 1.73 0.45 21.91
C SER A 126 3.16 0.88 21.58
N ILE A 127 4.14 0.38 22.34
CA ILE A 127 5.56 0.59 22.07
C ILE A 127 6.16 -0.70 21.55
N LEU A 128 6.87 -0.67 20.43
CA LEU A 128 7.48 -1.86 19.85
C LEU A 128 8.92 -1.63 19.39
N TYR A 129 9.67 -2.71 19.28
CA TYR A 129 10.91 -2.81 18.53
C TYR A 129 10.99 -4.17 17.84
N ILE A 130 11.79 -4.26 16.78
CA ILE A 130 11.86 -5.46 15.94
C ILE A 130 13.31 -5.89 15.83
N GLN A 131 13.58 -7.17 16.08
CA GLN A 131 14.87 -7.78 15.86
C GLN A 131 14.80 -8.72 14.66
N SER A 132 15.67 -8.50 13.67
CA SER A 132 15.88 -9.42 12.56
C SER A 132 16.89 -10.48 12.96
N TYR A 133 16.56 -11.76 12.77
CA TYR A 133 17.49 -12.82 13.11
C TYR A 133 18.57 -13.03 12.04
N PRO A 134 19.83 -13.23 12.44
CA PRO A 134 20.85 -13.71 11.52
C PRO A 134 20.42 -15.03 10.88
N ASN A 135 20.58 -15.15 9.57
CA ASN A 135 20.23 -16.37 8.85
C ASN A 135 21.28 -16.70 7.80
N ALA A 136 21.60 -18.00 7.65
CA ALA A 136 22.57 -18.50 6.68
C ALA A 136 22.17 -18.19 5.23
N THR A 137 20.86 -18.12 4.95
CA THR A 137 20.34 -17.76 3.61
C THR A 137 20.46 -16.26 3.31
N ARG A 138 20.86 -15.43 4.30
CA ARG A 138 20.89 -13.96 4.23
C ARG A 138 19.56 -13.33 3.79
N GLU A 139 18.45 -14.04 4.01
CA GLU A 139 17.12 -13.54 3.71
C GLU A 139 16.78 -12.37 4.65
N ARG A 140 16.41 -11.23 4.06
CA ARG A 140 15.98 -10.02 4.77
C ARG A 140 14.61 -10.23 5.41
N LEU A 141 14.44 -9.71 6.62
CA LEU A 141 13.13 -9.60 7.26
C LEU A 141 12.36 -8.47 6.58
N ARG A 142 11.23 -8.81 5.96
CA ARG A 142 10.35 -7.84 5.28
C ARG A 142 8.96 -7.88 5.90
N ILE A 143 8.50 -6.74 6.37
CA ILE A 143 7.20 -6.57 7.02
C ILE A 143 6.43 -5.49 6.28
N TYR A 144 5.19 -5.81 5.91
CA TYR A 144 4.24 -4.87 5.33
C TYR A 144 3.20 -4.52 6.38
N ALA A 145 3.00 -3.22 6.60
CA ALA A 145 2.14 -2.70 7.65
C ALA A 145 1.08 -1.79 7.02
N ILE A 146 -0.15 -1.88 7.52
CA ILE A 146 -1.17 -0.84 7.31
C ILE A 146 -1.46 -0.15 8.65
N PHE A 147 -1.49 1.18 8.63
CA PHE A 147 -1.77 2.01 9.78
C PHE A 147 -3.10 2.72 9.62
N THR A 148 -3.93 2.66 10.65
CA THR A 148 -5.27 3.28 10.67
C THR A 148 -5.50 4.05 11.96
N SER A 149 -5.93 5.30 11.85
CA SER A 149 -6.39 6.13 12.96
C SER A 149 -7.25 7.26 12.42
N ASN A 150 -8.04 7.93 13.27
CA ASN A 150 -8.83 9.09 12.83
C ASN A 150 -7.95 10.20 12.20
N ALA A 151 -6.71 10.36 12.69
CA ALA A 151 -5.77 11.34 12.15
C ALA A 151 -5.27 10.95 10.76
N ILE A 152 -4.86 9.69 10.57
CA ILE A 152 -4.40 9.19 9.26
C ILE A 152 -5.56 9.13 8.25
N ASN A 153 -6.73 8.67 8.68
CA ASN A 153 -7.87 8.42 7.80
C ASN A 153 -8.47 9.70 7.18
N CYS A 154 -8.22 10.85 7.81
CA CYS A 154 -8.64 12.17 7.36
C CYS A 154 -7.48 13.03 6.80
N ASP A 155 -6.27 12.46 6.70
CA ASP A 155 -5.07 13.18 6.24
C ASP A 155 -5.16 13.51 4.75
N ASP A 156 -4.41 14.51 4.26
CA ASP A 156 -4.22 14.68 2.82
C ASP A 156 -3.19 13.63 2.36
N PRO A 157 -3.58 12.65 1.53
CA PRO A 157 -2.66 11.60 1.12
C PRO A 157 -1.57 12.12 0.17
N SER A 158 -1.74 13.33 -0.41
CA SER A 158 -0.72 14.05 -1.20
C SER A 158 0.31 14.76 -0.34
N HIS A 159 -0.11 15.22 0.84
CA HIS A 159 0.71 15.96 1.79
C HIS A 159 0.47 15.43 3.21
N PRO A 160 0.88 14.19 3.50
CA PRO A 160 0.58 13.55 4.78
C PRO A 160 1.21 14.33 5.95
N THR A 161 0.39 14.67 6.93
CA THR A 161 0.79 15.43 8.14
C THR A 161 0.81 14.58 9.39
N SER A 162 0.00 13.53 9.44
CA SER A 162 -0.04 12.61 10.57
C SER A 162 1.21 11.73 10.56
N GLU A 163 1.70 11.28 11.71
CA GLU A 163 2.76 10.28 11.79
C GLU A 163 2.19 8.91 12.18
N ALA A 164 2.80 7.82 11.73
CA ALA A 164 2.41 6.47 12.13
C ALA A 164 2.93 6.09 13.54
N TYR A 165 4.08 6.65 13.91
CA TYR A 165 4.76 6.39 15.18
C TYR A 165 5.85 7.44 15.45
N SER A 166 6.22 7.60 16.72
CA SER A 166 7.38 8.39 17.18
C SER A 166 8.48 7.50 17.73
N SER A 167 9.74 7.85 17.46
CA SER A 167 10.87 7.23 18.17
C SER A 167 10.89 7.64 19.65
N VAL A 168 11.35 6.75 20.53
CA VAL A 168 11.51 7.08 21.96
C VAL A 168 12.43 8.28 22.16
N SER A 169 13.43 8.47 21.29
CA SER A 169 14.29 9.66 21.31
C SER A 169 13.49 10.95 21.10
N ASN A 170 12.53 10.97 20.18
CA ASN A 170 11.70 12.14 19.91
C ASN A 170 10.73 12.42 21.07
N LEU A 171 10.21 11.36 21.72
CA LEU A 171 9.33 11.51 22.89
C LEU A 171 10.04 12.19 24.07
N LEU A 172 11.33 11.92 24.28
CA LEU A 172 12.07 12.46 25.43
C LEU A 172 12.67 13.85 25.17
N ARG A 173 13.16 14.11 23.96
CA ARG A 173 13.94 15.32 23.67
C ARG A 173 13.12 16.62 23.62
N GLY A 174 11.80 16.53 23.54
CA GLY A 174 10.92 17.71 23.56
C GLY A 174 10.76 18.35 24.94
N PHE A 175 11.16 17.66 26.02
CA PHE A 175 10.99 18.17 27.38
C PHE A 175 12.14 19.06 27.84
N ASP A 176 11.85 20.06 28.66
CA ASP A 176 12.85 20.87 29.34
C ASP A 176 13.75 20.01 30.25
N VAL A 177 15.05 20.34 30.30
CA VAL A 177 16.03 19.66 31.16
C VAL A 177 15.55 19.56 32.60
N LYS A 178 14.96 20.64 33.13
CA LYS A 178 14.43 20.68 34.50
C LYS A 178 13.33 19.65 34.73
N ILE A 179 12.45 19.44 33.75
CA ILE A 179 11.34 18.47 33.84
C ILE A 179 11.91 17.05 33.84
N LEU A 180 12.82 16.74 32.91
CA LEU A 180 13.43 15.40 32.84
C LEU A 180 14.25 15.08 34.09
N ARG A 181 15.02 16.05 34.60
CA ARG A 181 15.78 15.88 35.85
C ARG A 181 14.88 15.50 37.03
N GLN A 182 13.76 16.22 37.18
CA GLN A 182 12.82 15.97 38.28
C GLN A 182 12.02 14.69 38.06
N GLY A 183 11.57 14.43 36.82
CA GLY A 183 10.78 13.25 36.47
C GLY A 183 11.55 11.94 36.60
N PHE A 184 12.82 11.91 36.17
CA PHE A 184 13.67 10.73 36.25
C PHE A 184 14.54 10.69 37.53
N GLY A 185 14.57 11.76 38.33
CA GLY A 185 15.42 11.85 39.52
C GLY A 185 16.92 11.83 39.22
N VAL A 186 17.33 12.32 38.04
CA VAL A 186 18.73 12.28 37.56
C VAL A 186 19.40 13.66 37.58
N SER A 187 20.73 13.68 37.48
CA SER A 187 21.49 14.94 37.36
C SER A 187 21.25 15.61 36.01
N GLY A 188 21.50 16.92 35.92
CA GLY A 188 21.35 17.65 34.66
C GLY A 188 22.33 17.21 33.60
N GLU A 189 23.54 16.86 34.01
CA GLU A 189 24.58 16.33 33.11
C GLU A 189 24.10 15.07 32.38
N VAL A 190 23.37 14.18 33.07
CA VAL A 190 22.79 12.97 32.44
C VAL A 190 21.74 13.34 31.39
N VAL A 191 20.85 14.28 31.72
CA VAL A 191 19.81 14.74 30.78
C VAL A 191 20.42 15.46 29.58
N GLU A 192 21.37 16.36 29.82
CA GLU A 192 22.09 17.10 28.79
C GLU A 192 22.87 16.15 27.89
N ALA A 193 23.48 15.09 28.42
CA ALA A 193 24.14 14.05 27.62
C ALA A 193 23.15 13.32 26.69
N ILE A 194 21.94 12.97 27.18
CA ILE A 194 20.91 12.30 26.37
C ILE A 194 20.33 13.24 25.30
N GLN A 195 20.10 14.51 25.64
CA GLN A 195 19.55 15.50 24.71
C GLN A 195 20.56 15.94 23.66
N SER A 196 21.84 16.04 24.02
CA SER A 196 22.93 16.40 23.10
C SER A 196 23.38 15.26 22.20
N ALA A 197 23.06 14.00 22.55
CA ALA A 197 23.37 12.85 21.70
C ALA A 197 22.73 12.99 20.32
N LYS A 198 23.41 12.53 19.26
CA LYS A 198 22.82 12.51 17.92
C LYS A 198 21.61 11.56 17.89
N SER A 199 20.52 11.92 17.19
CA SER A 199 19.40 10.99 16.99
C SER A 199 19.89 9.73 16.25
N PRO A 200 19.61 8.52 16.77
CA PRO A 200 20.01 7.31 16.08
C PRO A 200 19.18 7.11 14.80
N GLN A 201 19.72 6.32 13.88
CA GLN A 201 18.95 5.85 12.72
C GLN A 201 17.90 4.83 13.18
N LEU A 202 16.74 4.79 12.53
CA LEU A 202 15.62 3.95 12.95
C LEU A 202 15.93 2.45 12.90
N ILE A 203 16.76 2.02 11.95
CA ILE A 203 17.23 0.65 11.82
C ILE A 203 18.75 0.65 11.93
N ILE A 204 19.31 -0.19 12.81
CA ILE A 204 20.75 -0.31 13.04
C ILE A 204 21.21 -1.76 12.98
N MET A 205 22.49 -2.00 12.70
CA MET A 205 23.06 -3.33 12.88
C MET A 205 23.10 -3.67 14.36
N TYR A 206 22.71 -4.90 14.70
CA TYR A 206 22.58 -5.36 16.07
C TYR A 206 23.19 -6.76 16.22
N ASN A 207 24.37 -6.81 16.84
CA ASN A 207 25.12 -8.05 16.99
C ASN A 207 25.19 -8.46 18.47
N PRO A 208 24.20 -9.24 18.98
CA PRO A 208 24.15 -9.60 20.39
C PRO A 208 25.30 -10.53 20.82
N ASP A 209 25.98 -11.21 19.89
CA ASP A 209 27.04 -12.17 20.18
C ASP A 209 28.41 -11.55 20.50
N GLN A 210 28.59 -10.24 20.32
CA GLN A 210 29.83 -9.55 20.73
C GLN A 210 29.88 -9.26 22.24
N GLU A 211 28.76 -9.38 22.96
CA GLU A 211 28.68 -9.18 24.41
C GLU A 211 28.28 -10.49 25.13
N LYS A 212 29.16 -11.50 25.09
CA LYS A 212 29.09 -12.65 26.01
C LYS A 212 29.53 -12.31 27.45
N LYS A 213 29.26 -11.10 27.91
CA LYS A 213 29.39 -10.70 29.31
C LYS A 213 28.09 -10.08 29.75
N GLU A 214 27.41 -10.83 30.61
CA GLU A 214 26.13 -10.52 31.24
C GLU A 214 24.93 -10.53 30.29
N LYS A 215 24.07 -11.55 30.45
CA LYS A 215 22.67 -11.48 29.99
C LYS A 215 21.94 -10.44 30.85
N SER A 216 22.27 -9.16 30.69
CA SER A 216 21.44 -8.09 31.23
C SER A 216 20.14 -8.09 30.42
N ASN A 217 19.02 -8.22 31.11
CA ASN A 217 17.70 -8.21 30.48
C ASN A 217 17.32 -6.76 30.16
N TRP A 218 18.24 -6.00 29.56
CA TRP A 218 18.14 -4.55 29.38
C TRP A 218 16.87 -4.15 28.61
N THR A 219 16.34 -5.06 27.79
CA THR A 219 15.06 -4.87 27.13
C THR A 219 13.93 -4.77 28.16
N GLU A 220 13.83 -5.70 29.12
CA GLU A 220 12.84 -5.57 30.21
C GLU A 220 13.14 -4.33 31.07
N GLU A 221 14.40 -4.04 31.36
CA GLU A 221 14.80 -2.88 32.17
C GLU A 221 14.45 -1.53 31.52
N ILE A 222 14.58 -1.39 30.19
CA ILE A 222 14.17 -0.17 29.46
C ILE A 222 12.67 0.02 29.54
N PHE A 223 11.88 -1.05 29.42
CA PHE A 223 10.43 -0.94 29.50
C PHE A 223 9.95 -0.65 30.92
N ASP A 224 10.55 -1.29 31.92
CA ASP A 224 10.29 -1.02 33.34
C ASP A 224 10.61 0.45 33.68
N ALA A 225 11.71 0.99 33.13
CA ALA A 225 12.11 2.37 33.30
C ALA A 225 11.17 3.37 32.57
N LEU A 226 10.67 3.02 31.39
CA LEU A 226 9.78 3.89 30.61
C LEU A 226 8.39 4.03 31.26
N TRP A 227 7.94 3.00 31.98
CA TRP A 227 6.63 2.97 32.63
C TRP A 227 6.65 3.13 34.14
N GLY A 228 7.83 3.38 34.73
CA GLY A 228 7.97 3.82 36.11
C GLY A 228 7.63 2.77 37.17
N ASP A 229 7.72 1.47 36.86
CA ASP A 229 7.45 0.40 37.83
C ASP A 229 8.66 0.09 38.75
N GLU A 230 9.51 1.10 39.02
CA GLU A 230 10.52 1.05 40.06
C GLU A 230 9.95 1.56 41.40
N SER A 231 9.00 0.82 41.97
CA SER A 231 8.72 0.92 43.41
C SER A 231 9.70 0.03 44.20
N PRO A 232 10.64 0.58 44.99
CA PRO A 232 11.63 -0.22 45.74
C PRO A 232 11.02 -1.13 46.82
N LEU A 233 9.73 -0.97 47.12
CA LEU A 233 9.01 -1.68 48.17
C LEU A 233 8.49 -3.06 47.74
N ASN A 234 8.44 -3.39 46.44
CA ASN A 234 7.87 -4.67 45.99
C ASN A 234 8.91 -5.77 45.65
N LYS A 235 10.22 -5.44 45.64
CA LYS A 235 11.31 -6.43 45.42
C LYS A 235 11.44 -7.45 46.58
N LYS A 236 10.79 -7.22 47.74
CA LYS A 236 10.81 -8.14 48.91
C LYS A 236 9.72 -9.23 48.93
N LYS A 237 8.77 -9.27 47.98
CA LYS A 237 7.72 -10.31 47.92
C LYS A 237 7.97 -11.44 46.90
N LYS A 238 9.19 -11.57 46.36
CA LYS A 238 9.56 -12.64 45.40
C LYS A 238 10.44 -13.75 45.99
N LYS A 239 10.58 -13.84 47.31
CA LYS A 239 11.21 -14.99 48.00
C LYS A 239 10.31 -15.50 49.12
N ASP A 240 9.17 -16.08 48.76
CA ASP A 240 8.46 -17.07 49.57
C ASP A 240 7.38 -17.75 48.72
N LYS A 241 7.77 -18.81 47.99
CA LYS A 241 6.83 -19.81 47.47
C LYS A 241 7.41 -21.20 47.66
N HIS A 242 7.25 -21.73 48.86
CA HIS A 242 7.20 -23.17 49.04
C HIS A 242 5.79 -23.68 48.69
N LYS A 243 5.76 -24.71 47.84
CA LYS A 243 4.68 -25.69 47.62
C LYS A 243 3.28 -25.13 47.28
N LYS A 244 2.99 -25.04 45.98
CA LYS A 244 1.67 -25.42 45.44
C LYS A 244 1.82 -26.00 44.03
N LYS A 245 1.49 -27.28 43.93
CA LYS A 245 1.09 -28.12 42.80
C LYS A 245 1.19 -27.51 41.39
N ASP A 246 1.82 -28.28 40.51
CA ASP A 246 1.84 -28.16 39.05
C ASP A 246 0.55 -27.57 38.48
N LYS A 247 0.56 -26.27 38.22
CA LYS A 247 -0.24 -25.68 37.15
C LYS A 247 0.77 -25.23 36.12
N LYS A 248 0.73 -25.87 34.95
CA LYS A 248 1.27 -25.32 33.71
C LYS A 248 0.87 -23.85 33.66
N ASP A 249 1.84 -22.96 33.79
CA ASP A 249 1.67 -21.56 33.44
C ASP A 249 1.42 -21.53 31.92
N ASP A 250 0.14 -21.49 31.53
CA ASP A 250 -0.27 -20.97 30.23
C ASP A 250 0.07 -19.47 30.22
N LYS A 251 1.34 -19.14 29.99
CA LYS A 251 1.66 -17.87 29.33
C LYS A 251 0.95 -17.98 27.99
N SER A 252 -0.20 -17.31 27.88
CA SER A 252 -0.98 -17.23 26.64
C SER A 252 -0.03 -16.83 25.52
N LYS A 253 0.36 -17.80 24.69
CA LYS A 253 1.06 -17.50 23.44
C LYS A 253 0.11 -16.61 22.67
N SER A 254 0.52 -15.37 22.43
CA SER A 254 -0.16 -14.50 21.48
C SER A 254 -0.25 -15.27 20.17
N GLU A 255 -1.46 -15.70 19.78
CA GLU A 255 -1.68 -16.54 18.61
C GLU A 255 -1.65 -15.66 17.35
N THR A 256 -0.57 -15.75 16.59
CA THR A 256 -0.51 -15.18 15.24
C THR A 256 -1.33 -16.00 14.26
N PHE A 257 -1.96 -15.31 13.30
CA PHE A 257 -2.48 -15.97 12.11
C PHE A 257 -1.36 -16.15 11.08
N ASN A 258 -1.29 -17.30 10.40
CA ASN A 258 -0.34 -17.51 9.31
C ASN A 258 -1.05 -17.96 8.02
N PHE A 259 -0.82 -17.23 6.91
CA PHE A 259 -1.45 -17.52 5.61
C PHE A 259 -1.08 -18.88 5.02
N TYR A 260 0.11 -19.39 5.30
CA TYR A 260 0.61 -20.68 4.79
C TYR A 260 0.27 -21.86 5.71
N SER A 261 -0.36 -21.60 6.86
CA SER A 261 -0.91 -22.64 7.73
C SER A 261 -2.37 -22.98 7.35
N GLY A 262 -2.85 -24.17 7.69
CA GLY A 262 -4.24 -24.56 7.45
C GLY A 262 -4.62 -24.78 5.97
N LYS A 263 -5.92 -24.90 5.70
CA LYS A 263 -6.46 -25.11 4.34
C LYS A 263 -6.84 -23.75 3.72
N PRO A 264 -6.52 -23.50 2.44
CA PRO A 264 -7.06 -22.37 1.68
C PRO A 264 -8.57 -22.48 1.51
N ASP A 265 -9.24 -21.35 1.30
CA ASP A 265 -10.69 -21.28 1.05
C ASP A 265 -11.03 -21.79 -0.35
N VAL A 266 -10.19 -21.43 -1.33
CA VAL A 266 -10.25 -21.95 -2.69
C VAL A 266 -8.88 -22.51 -3.05
N LYS A 267 -8.85 -23.70 -3.65
CA LYS A 267 -7.62 -24.29 -4.19
C LYS A 267 -7.94 -25.21 -5.36
N ASN A 268 -7.30 -24.97 -6.49
CA ASN A 268 -7.35 -25.84 -7.67
C ASN A 268 -6.03 -25.76 -8.45
N CYS A 269 -6.00 -26.26 -9.69
CA CYS A 269 -4.78 -26.23 -10.53
C CYS A 269 -4.39 -24.84 -11.04
N PHE A 270 -5.29 -23.86 -10.98
CA PHE A 270 -5.09 -22.48 -11.46
C PHE A 270 -4.65 -21.52 -10.34
N GLY A 271 -4.66 -21.97 -9.08
CA GLY A 271 -4.28 -21.15 -7.95
C GLY A 271 -4.95 -21.52 -6.63
N TRP A 272 -4.79 -20.62 -5.66
CA TRP A 272 -5.45 -20.69 -4.39
C TRP A 272 -5.68 -19.30 -3.79
N SER A 273 -6.68 -19.19 -2.92
CA SER A 273 -6.90 -18.00 -2.12
C SER A 273 -7.22 -18.37 -0.67
N LYS A 274 -6.88 -17.46 0.24
CA LYS A 274 -7.17 -17.60 1.67
C LYS A 274 -7.45 -16.24 2.28
N THR A 275 -8.52 -16.13 3.03
CA THR A 275 -8.92 -14.95 3.79
C THR A 275 -8.88 -15.27 5.28
N MET A 276 -8.59 -14.26 6.10
CA MET A 276 -8.70 -14.41 7.55
C MET A 276 -10.16 -14.65 7.97
N THR A 277 -10.40 -15.61 8.84
CA THR A 277 -11.75 -15.85 9.38
C THR A 277 -12.08 -14.89 10.52
N ASN A 278 -13.36 -14.76 10.87
CA ASN A 278 -13.79 -13.99 12.05
C ASN A 278 -13.11 -14.44 13.34
N LYS A 279 -12.77 -15.73 13.46
CA LYS A 279 -12.05 -16.26 14.63
C LYS A 279 -10.60 -15.79 14.65
N ASP A 280 -9.95 -15.81 13.48
CA ASP A 280 -8.57 -15.30 13.34
C ASP A 280 -8.53 -13.79 13.61
N LEU A 281 -9.56 -13.05 13.21
CA LEU A 281 -9.69 -11.61 13.46
C LEU A 281 -10.01 -11.28 14.92
N GLN A 282 -10.78 -12.11 15.62
CA GLN A 282 -10.99 -11.94 17.07
C GLN A 282 -9.69 -12.08 17.88
N ASN A 283 -8.73 -12.85 17.36
CA ASN A 283 -7.40 -12.95 17.93
C ASN A 283 -6.54 -11.70 17.61
N LEU A 284 -6.82 -11.01 16.50
CA LEU A 284 -6.25 -9.70 16.13
C LEU A 284 -7.08 -8.54 16.68
N LYS A 285 -7.25 -8.48 18.01
CA LYS A 285 -7.97 -7.39 18.69
C LYS A 285 -7.42 -6.02 18.27
N GLY A 286 -8.29 -5.04 18.07
CA GLY A 286 -7.91 -3.64 17.97
C GLY A 286 -7.89 -3.00 16.57
N SER A 287 -8.19 -3.71 15.48
CA SER A 287 -8.31 -3.09 14.15
C SER A 287 -9.44 -3.69 13.33
N ASN A 288 -10.20 -2.85 12.62
CA ASN A 288 -11.27 -3.27 11.69
C ASN A 288 -10.74 -3.76 10.32
N ILE A 289 -9.45 -4.07 10.22
CA ILE A 289 -8.80 -4.49 8.98
C ILE A 289 -8.69 -6.01 8.91
N GLY A 290 -9.31 -6.61 7.90
CA GLY A 290 -9.10 -8.01 7.52
C GLY A 290 -7.89 -8.18 6.60
N MET A 291 -7.45 -9.42 6.38
CA MET A 291 -6.44 -9.71 5.36
C MET A 291 -6.80 -10.92 4.51
N PHE A 292 -6.28 -10.95 3.28
CA PHE A 292 -6.43 -12.05 2.35
C PHE A 292 -5.16 -12.25 1.52
N MET A 293 -5.01 -13.43 0.93
CA MET A 293 -3.93 -13.76 0.01
C MET A 293 -4.48 -14.50 -1.19
N VAL A 294 -3.97 -14.16 -2.37
CA VAL A 294 -4.31 -14.79 -3.64
C VAL A 294 -3.04 -15.20 -4.35
N ASN A 295 -3.05 -16.41 -4.87
CA ASN A 295 -1.99 -16.97 -5.70
C ASN A 295 -2.60 -17.52 -6.97
N LEU A 296 -2.30 -16.89 -8.10
CA LEU A 296 -2.69 -17.33 -9.43
C LEU A 296 -1.47 -17.93 -10.13
N THR A 297 -1.60 -19.15 -10.64
CA THR A 297 -0.58 -19.75 -11.52
C THR A 297 -0.56 -19.07 -12.88
N THR A 298 0.40 -19.36 -13.75
CA THR A 298 0.48 -18.77 -15.10
C THR A 298 -0.81 -18.94 -15.91
N GLY A 299 -1.21 -17.91 -16.67
CA GLY A 299 -2.38 -17.96 -17.56
C GLY A 299 -3.70 -18.26 -16.85
N SER A 300 -3.86 -17.75 -15.63
CA SER A 300 -4.99 -18.01 -14.74
C SER A 300 -5.67 -16.70 -14.34
N MET A 301 -6.92 -16.77 -13.89
CA MET A 301 -7.66 -15.63 -13.40
C MET A 301 -8.43 -15.96 -12.12
N MET A 302 -8.53 -14.99 -11.23
CA MET A 302 -9.65 -14.91 -10.30
C MET A 302 -10.85 -14.34 -11.06
N GLY A 303 -11.95 -15.07 -11.05
CA GLY A 303 -13.16 -14.74 -11.80
C GLY A 303 -13.73 -13.36 -11.48
N PRO A 304 -14.54 -12.76 -12.37
CA PRO A 304 -15.12 -11.45 -12.14
C PRO A 304 -15.98 -11.47 -10.88
N HIS A 305 -15.71 -10.57 -9.94
CA HIS A 305 -16.41 -10.50 -8.66
C HIS A 305 -16.35 -9.09 -8.07
N TRP A 306 -17.18 -8.81 -7.06
CA TRP A 306 -17.03 -7.59 -6.26
C TRP A 306 -17.10 -7.91 -4.76
N ASN A 307 -16.58 -6.99 -3.96
CA ASN A 307 -16.69 -7.03 -2.51
C ASN A 307 -17.86 -6.15 -2.03
N PRO A 308 -18.82 -6.69 -1.26
CA PRO A 308 -19.99 -5.94 -0.83
C PRO A 308 -19.72 -5.00 0.36
N LYS A 309 -18.71 -5.30 1.19
CA LYS A 309 -18.50 -4.56 2.45
C LYS A 309 -17.14 -3.88 2.56
N ALA A 310 -16.14 -4.35 1.81
CA ALA A 310 -14.77 -3.89 1.98
C ALA A 310 -14.16 -3.35 0.68
N THR A 311 -13.28 -2.37 0.84
CA THR A 311 -12.26 -2.00 -0.14
C THR A 311 -11.08 -2.95 0.03
N GLU A 312 -10.54 -3.42 -1.08
CA GLU A 312 -9.31 -4.21 -1.11
C GLU A 312 -8.10 -3.31 -1.37
N ILE A 313 -7.10 -3.38 -0.51
CA ILE A 313 -5.81 -2.70 -0.66
C ILE A 313 -4.75 -3.79 -0.72
N ALA A 314 -4.29 -4.12 -1.92
CA ALA A 314 -3.43 -5.28 -2.17
C ALA A 314 -2.00 -4.86 -2.52
N ILE A 315 -1.04 -5.68 -2.10
CA ILE A 315 0.39 -5.56 -2.35
C ILE A 315 0.83 -6.78 -3.15
N VAL A 316 1.43 -6.56 -4.31
CA VAL A 316 1.98 -7.66 -5.12
C VAL A 316 3.25 -8.21 -4.46
N THR A 317 3.22 -9.49 -4.13
CA THR A 317 4.31 -10.18 -3.41
C THR A 317 5.20 -11.01 -4.32
N HIS A 318 4.71 -11.40 -5.51
CA HIS A 318 5.48 -12.14 -6.49
C HIS A 318 4.87 -12.02 -7.88
N GLY A 319 5.74 -11.83 -8.87
CA GLY A 319 5.38 -11.79 -10.28
C GLY A 319 4.63 -10.52 -10.69
N SER A 320 3.79 -10.63 -11.72
CA SER A 320 3.00 -9.52 -12.26
C SER A 320 1.66 -10.00 -12.81
N GLY A 321 0.70 -9.10 -12.89
CA GLY A 321 -0.63 -9.40 -13.41
C GLY A 321 -1.35 -8.17 -13.96
N ILE A 322 -2.50 -8.41 -14.55
CA ILE A 322 -3.47 -7.37 -14.93
C ILE A 322 -4.62 -7.40 -13.92
N VAL A 323 -5.08 -6.23 -13.52
CA VAL A 323 -6.34 -6.05 -12.80
C VAL A 323 -7.25 -5.22 -13.69
N GLN A 324 -8.44 -5.75 -13.96
CA GLN A 324 -9.51 -5.03 -14.63
C GLN A 324 -10.56 -4.67 -13.58
N VAL A 325 -10.96 -3.41 -13.52
CA VAL A 325 -11.97 -2.89 -12.60
C VAL A 325 -13.07 -2.21 -13.39
N VAL A 326 -14.31 -2.51 -13.05
CA VAL A 326 -15.50 -1.92 -13.64
C VAL A 326 -16.08 -0.90 -12.66
N CYS A 327 -16.37 0.28 -13.17
CA CYS A 327 -17.14 1.28 -12.46
C CYS A 327 -18.65 0.93 -12.58
N PRO A 328 -19.36 0.68 -11.49
CA PRO A 328 -20.78 0.31 -11.55
C PRO A 328 -21.70 1.46 -11.95
N SER A 329 -21.25 2.72 -11.83
CA SER A 329 -21.99 3.93 -12.17
C SER A 329 -21.38 4.59 -13.40
N THR A 330 -21.88 4.25 -14.58
CA THR A 330 -21.60 5.01 -15.81
C THR A 330 -22.68 6.08 -15.97
N ASP A 331 -22.30 7.34 -15.82
CA ASP A 331 -23.03 8.43 -16.50
C ASP A 331 -22.79 8.27 -18.00
N GLU A 332 -23.59 7.44 -18.69
CA GLU A 332 -23.68 7.44 -20.16
C GLU A 332 -24.40 8.71 -20.69
N GLY A 333 -24.13 9.85 -20.08
CA GLY A 333 -24.77 11.11 -20.40
C GLY A 333 -23.97 12.24 -19.80
N GLY A 334 -22.93 12.66 -20.50
CA GLY A 334 -22.30 13.96 -20.28
C GLY A 334 -23.36 15.06 -20.39
N ARG A 335 -24.03 15.40 -19.28
CA ARG A 335 -24.86 16.59 -19.13
C ARG A 335 -24.83 17.11 -17.70
N ARG A 336 -24.13 18.24 -17.64
CA ARG A 336 -24.34 19.42 -16.81
C ARG A 336 -23.67 19.40 -15.46
N GLY A 337 -22.78 20.37 -15.30
CA GLY A 337 -22.23 20.75 -14.03
C GLY A 337 -23.35 20.97 -13.02
N GLY A 338 -23.23 20.25 -11.92
CA GLY A 338 -23.87 20.56 -10.67
C GLY A 338 -22.78 21.03 -9.73
N ASP A 339 -22.88 22.29 -9.33
CA ASP A 339 -22.14 22.94 -8.25
C ASP A 339 -22.43 22.22 -6.92
N HIS A 340 -21.77 21.09 -6.69
CA HIS A 340 -21.67 20.44 -5.40
C HIS A 340 -20.20 20.19 -5.12
N GLY A 341 -19.58 21.16 -4.44
CA GLY A 341 -18.21 21.09 -3.99
C GLY A 341 -17.96 19.86 -3.10
N GLN A 342 -17.17 18.93 -3.63
CA GLN A 342 -16.08 18.20 -2.99
C GLN A 342 -15.48 17.26 -4.05
N GLY A 343 -14.15 17.27 -4.19
CA GLY A 343 -13.44 16.57 -5.27
C GLY A 343 -13.57 15.05 -5.20
N GLY A 344 -14.64 14.51 -5.78
CA GLY A 344 -14.79 13.08 -6.02
C GLY A 344 -14.00 12.65 -7.26
N VAL A 345 -13.22 11.59 -7.15
CA VAL A 345 -12.51 10.95 -8.27
C VAL A 345 -13.55 10.44 -9.27
N GLU A 346 -13.42 10.84 -10.54
CA GLU A 346 -14.29 10.37 -11.63
C GLU A 346 -14.16 8.84 -11.77
N CYS A 347 -15.24 8.12 -11.51
CA CYS A 347 -15.26 6.65 -11.56
C CYS A 347 -15.30 6.18 -13.02
N LYS A 348 -14.24 5.48 -13.46
CA LYS A 348 -14.12 4.94 -14.83
C LYS A 348 -13.74 3.46 -14.79
N ASN A 349 -14.16 2.74 -15.81
CA ASN A 349 -13.61 1.41 -16.08
C ASN A 349 -12.11 1.53 -16.31
N SER A 350 -11.36 0.58 -15.80
CA SER A 350 -9.90 0.61 -15.87
C SER A 350 -9.31 -0.78 -16.03
N VAL A 351 -8.16 -0.81 -16.68
CA VAL A 351 -7.31 -1.99 -16.82
C VAL A 351 -5.90 -1.52 -16.53
N PHE A 352 -5.24 -2.15 -15.56
CA PHE A 352 -3.90 -1.74 -15.18
C PHE A 352 -3.02 -2.94 -14.86
N ARG A 353 -1.73 -2.81 -15.18
CA ARG A 353 -0.70 -3.77 -14.83
C ARG A 353 -0.15 -3.48 -13.44
N VAL A 354 0.11 -4.54 -12.69
CA VAL A 354 0.81 -4.47 -11.40
C VAL A 354 1.95 -5.48 -11.36
N LYS A 355 3.05 -5.13 -10.70
CA LYS A 355 4.23 -5.97 -10.52
C LYS A 355 4.68 -6.02 -9.06
N GLU A 356 5.56 -6.97 -8.74
CA GLU A 356 6.09 -7.17 -7.39
C GLU A 356 6.52 -5.87 -6.72
N GLY A 357 5.99 -5.65 -5.53
CA GLY A 357 6.07 -4.38 -4.84
C GLY A 357 4.73 -3.69 -4.88
N ASP A 358 4.21 -3.33 -6.05
CA ASP A 358 3.11 -2.37 -6.25
C ASP A 358 1.92 -2.57 -5.32
N VAL A 359 1.30 -1.44 -4.94
CA VAL A 359 0.03 -1.43 -4.22
C VAL A 359 -1.09 -1.14 -5.20
N PHE A 360 -2.20 -1.86 -5.12
CA PHE A 360 -3.41 -1.50 -5.85
C PHE A 360 -4.65 -1.50 -4.96
N VAL A 361 -5.63 -0.67 -5.31
CA VAL A 361 -6.85 -0.46 -4.55
C VAL A 361 -8.06 -0.75 -5.43
N VAL A 362 -8.95 -1.61 -4.94
CA VAL A 362 -10.25 -1.84 -5.56
C VAL A 362 -11.35 -1.52 -4.54
N PRO A 363 -12.13 -0.45 -4.76
CA PRO A 363 -13.17 -0.05 -3.82
C PRO A 363 -14.30 -1.08 -3.74
N ARG A 364 -15.03 -1.05 -2.63
CA ARG A 364 -16.27 -1.84 -2.49
C ARG A 364 -17.23 -1.58 -3.65
N PHE A 365 -18.04 -2.58 -3.99
CA PHE A 365 -19.00 -2.58 -5.10
C PHE A 365 -18.43 -2.41 -6.51
N HIS A 366 -17.11 -2.36 -6.69
CA HIS A 366 -16.51 -2.34 -8.03
C HIS A 366 -16.23 -3.78 -8.46
N PRO A 367 -16.87 -4.28 -9.53
CA PRO A 367 -16.53 -5.58 -10.08
C PRO A 367 -15.10 -5.57 -10.62
N MET A 368 -14.37 -6.64 -10.37
CA MET A 368 -12.98 -6.78 -10.77
C MET A 368 -12.67 -8.19 -11.25
N ALA A 369 -11.65 -8.29 -12.11
CA ALA A 369 -10.99 -9.53 -12.46
C ALA A 369 -9.48 -9.34 -12.32
N GLN A 370 -8.79 -10.37 -11.82
CA GLN A 370 -7.35 -10.36 -11.58
C GLN A 370 -6.74 -11.50 -12.39
N LEU A 371 -5.77 -11.18 -13.24
CA LEU A 371 -5.26 -12.09 -14.27
C LEU A 371 -3.74 -12.20 -14.18
N SER A 372 -3.22 -13.42 -14.26
CA SER A 372 -1.79 -13.67 -14.43
C SER A 372 -1.45 -13.80 -15.91
N PHE A 373 -0.21 -13.43 -16.24
CA PHE A 373 0.34 -13.62 -17.57
C PHE A 373 0.70 -15.09 -17.82
N ASN A 374 0.89 -15.46 -19.08
CA ASN A 374 1.35 -16.81 -19.45
C ASN A 374 2.79 -17.10 -18.98
N ASN A 375 3.59 -16.06 -18.75
CA ASN A 375 5.01 -16.16 -18.41
C ASN A 375 5.33 -16.11 -16.91
N GLY A 376 4.34 -15.87 -16.05
CA GLY A 376 4.57 -15.72 -14.62
C GLY A 376 3.32 -15.87 -13.78
N SER A 377 3.51 -16.34 -12.55
CA SER A 377 2.45 -16.35 -11.53
C SER A 377 2.14 -14.93 -11.07
N PHE A 378 0.94 -14.71 -10.54
CA PHE A 378 0.55 -13.45 -9.91
C PHE A 378 0.11 -13.71 -8.48
N VAL A 379 0.91 -13.25 -7.51
CA VAL A 379 0.66 -13.49 -6.08
C VAL A 379 0.64 -12.17 -5.32
N PHE A 380 -0.42 -11.94 -4.55
CA PHE A 380 -0.59 -10.74 -3.76
C PHE A 380 -1.23 -11.05 -2.41
N VAL A 381 -0.91 -10.20 -1.44
CA VAL A 381 -1.56 -10.14 -0.14
C VAL A 381 -2.31 -8.83 -0.07
N GLY A 382 -3.49 -8.79 0.55
CA GLY A 382 -4.25 -7.56 0.68
C GLY A 382 -4.88 -7.37 2.03
N PHE A 383 -5.14 -6.10 2.33
CA PHE A 383 -5.91 -5.63 3.46
C PHE A 383 -7.36 -5.38 3.01
N SER A 384 -8.31 -5.82 3.82
CA SER A 384 -9.74 -5.60 3.65
C SER A 384 -10.18 -4.56 4.67
N THR A 385 -10.78 -3.45 4.23
CA THR A 385 -11.19 -2.35 5.13
C THR A 385 -12.38 -2.66 6.04
N HIS A 386 -12.92 -3.88 5.96
CA HIS A 386 -13.99 -4.34 6.82
C HIS A 386 -13.56 -5.60 7.58
N MET A 387 -13.85 -5.60 8.88
CA MET A 387 -13.78 -6.77 9.76
C MET A 387 -15.08 -7.55 9.67
N GLY A 388 -14.98 -8.87 9.45
CA GLY A 388 -16.15 -9.75 9.49
C GLY A 388 -16.39 -10.50 8.18
N GLU A 389 -17.65 -10.91 7.98
CA GLU A 389 -18.09 -11.60 6.76
C GLU A 389 -18.15 -10.63 5.56
N ASN A 390 -17.05 -10.54 4.81
CA ASN A 390 -16.99 -9.94 3.48
C ASN A 390 -16.77 -11.05 2.44
N ASN A 391 -17.86 -11.71 2.04
CA ASN A 391 -17.82 -12.78 1.04
C ASN A 391 -17.86 -12.17 -0.38
N PRO A 392 -16.82 -12.39 -1.22
CA PRO A 392 -16.84 -11.93 -2.60
C PRO A 392 -18.05 -12.47 -3.37
N GLN A 393 -18.69 -11.61 -4.16
CA GLN A 393 -19.84 -11.97 -4.99
C GLN A 393 -19.38 -12.19 -6.42
N PHE A 394 -19.35 -13.46 -6.85
CA PHE A 394 -18.88 -13.83 -8.18
C PHE A 394 -19.96 -13.62 -9.24
N LEU A 395 -19.55 -13.11 -10.41
CA LEU A 395 -20.39 -12.94 -11.60
C LEU A 395 -20.28 -14.12 -12.57
N ALA A 396 -19.22 -14.92 -12.46
CA ALA A 396 -18.99 -16.11 -13.28
C ALA A 396 -18.70 -17.35 -12.42
N GLY A 397 -18.75 -18.52 -13.06
CA GLY A 397 -18.54 -19.81 -12.41
C GLY A 397 -19.80 -20.39 -11.75
N GLU A 398 -19.64 -21.56 -11.14
CA GLU A 398 -20.75 -22.35 -10.57
C GLU A 398 -21.50 -21.62 -9.45
N HIS A 399 -20.80 -20.80 -8.67
CA HIS A 399 -21.36 -20.03 -7.55
C HIS A 399 -21.67 -18.57 -7.92
N SER A 400 -21.86 -18.27 -9.21
CA SER A 400 -22.23 -16.93 -9.65
C SER A 400 -23.59 -16.49 -9.11
N VAL A 401 -23.69 -15.24 -8.68
CA VAL A 401 -24.96 -14.60 -8.27
C VAL A 401 -26.00 -14.62 -9.39
N LEU A 402 -25.58 -14.65 -10.65
CA LEU A 402 -26.47 -14.71 -11.81
C LEU A 402 -27.19 -16.06 -11.91
N GLN A 403 -26.60 -17.13 -11.34
CA GLN A 403 -27.25 -18.45 -11.25
C GLN A 403 -28.45 -18.42 -10.29
N VAL A 404 -28.41 -17.55 -9.28
CA VAL A 404 -29.44 -17.46 -8.24
C VAL A 404 -30.64 -16.63 -8.70
N ILE A 405 -30.42 -15.58 -9.51
CA ILE A 405 -31.47 -14.67 -9.99
C ILE A 405 -32.42 -15.34 -11.00
N GLY A 406 -31.94 -16.33 -11.75
CA GLY A 406 -32.70 -17.06 -12.76
C GLY A 406 -32.59 -16.46 -14.16
N LYS A 407 -32.54 -17.34 -15.19
CA LYS A 407 -32.19 -16.97 -16.57
C LYS A 407 -33.13 -15.93 -17.22
N GLU A 408 -34.41 -15.94 -16.89
CA GLU A 408 -35.40 -15.01 -17.45
C GLU A 408 -35.17 -13.57 -16.95
N ILE A 409 -34.96 -13.42 -15.64
CA ILE A 409 -34.70 -12.11 -15.02
C ILE A 409 -33.35 -11.56 -15.47
N VAL A 410 -32.32 -12.42 -15.55
CA VAL A 410 -31.01 -12.03 -16.09
C VAL A 410 -31.14 -11.58 -17.55
N ALA A 411 -31.92 -12.28 -18.38
CA ALA A 411 -32.16 -11.88 -19.76
C ALA A 411 -32.84 -10.50 -19.86
N LEU A 412 -33.86 -10.25 -19.03
CA LEU A 412 -34.50 -8.94 -18.97
C LEU A 412 -33.52 -7.84 -18.54
N ALA A 413 -32.69 -8.10 -17.51
CA ALA A 413 -31.69 -7.15 -17.03
C ALA A 413 -30.60 -6.83 -18.08
N LEU A 414 -30.26 -7.80 -18.93
CA LEU A 414 -29.30 -7.64 -20.03
C LEU A 414 -29.95 -7.13 -21.34
N GLY A 415 -31.24 -6.75 -21.30
CA GLY A 415 -31.97 -6.27 -22.48
C GLY A 415 -32.17 -7.34 -23.57
N GLN A 416 -32.03 -8.62 -23.23
CA GLN A 416 -32.15 -9.73 -24.17
C GLN A 416 -33.62 -10.13 -24.34
N LYS A 417 -34.08 -10.17 -25.60
CA LYS A 417 -35.45 -10.60 -25.95
C LYS A 417 -35.65 -12.12 -25.86
N ASN A 418 -34.58 -12.89 -25.98
CA ASN A 418 -34.56 -14.36 -25.90
C ASN A 418 -33.53 -14.80 -24.85
N THR A 419 -33.87 -15.84 -24.09
CA THR A 419 -33.03 -16.41 -23.04
C THR A 419 -31.94 -17.33 -23.56
N THR A 420 -31.92 -17.74 -24.85
CA THR A 420 -30.93 -18.70 -25.37
C THR A 420 -29.48 -18.30 -25.08
N ALA A 421 -29.10 -17.04 -25.34
CA ALA A 421 -27.74 -16.56 -25.08
C ALA A 421 -27.41 -16.54 -23.57
N VAL A 422 -28.37 -16.17 -22.74
CA VAL A 422 -28.23 -16.15 -21.27
C VAL A 422 -28.16 -17.58 -20.71
N GLU A 423 -28.93 -18.50 -21.26
CA GLU A 423 -28.88 -19.91 -20.91
C GLU A 423 -27.54 -20.53 -21.27
N GLN A 424 -26.97 -20.18 -22.42
CA GLN A 424 -25.60 -20.56 -22.78
C GLN A 424 -24.57 -19.94 -21.81
N LEU A 425 -24.70 -18.66 -21.47
CA LEU A 425 -23.82 -17.98 -20.53
C LEU A 425 -23.84 -18.63 -19.14
N LEU A 426 -25.03 -18.95 -18.62
CA LEU A 426 -25.20 -19.56 -17.31
C LEU A 426 -24.88 -21.06 -17.30
N SER A 427 -25.02 -21.76 -18.43
CA SER A 427 -24.64 -23.17 -18.54
C SER A 427 -23.14 -23.39 -18.77
N ALA A 428 -22.41 -22.37 -19.24
CA ALA A 428 -20.96 -22.35 -19.35
C ALA A 428 -20.30 -22.28 -17.96
N LYS A 429 -20.38 -23.39 -17.21
CA LYS A 429 -19.81 -23.52 -15.87
C LYS A 429 -18.31 -23.81 -15.95
N SER A 430 -17.48 -22.77 -16.09
CA SER A 430 -16.07 -22.90 -15.69
C SER A 430 -16.04 -23.24 -14.20
N GLY A 431 -15.61 -24.45 -13.84
CA GLY A 431 -15.96 -25.11 -12.56
C GLY A 431 -15.37 -24.54 -11.27
N SER A 432 -14.91 -23.29 -11.21
CA SER A 432 -14.36 -22.70 -9.98
C SER A 432 -14.23 -21.16 -10.06
N THR A 433 -14.15 -20.51 -8.89
CA THR A 433 -13.79 -19.10 -8.72
C THR A 433 -12.45 -18.73 -9.36
N ILE A 434 -11.47 -19.64 -9.33
CA ILE A 434 -10.16 -19.45 -9.99
C ILE A 434 -10.12 -20.37 -11.21
N MET A 435 -9.86 -19.84 -12.40
CA MET A 435 -9.98 -20.57 -13.66
C MET A 435 -8.86 -20.23 -14.65
N ALA A 436 -8.73 -21.02 -15.72
CA ALA A 436 -7.83 -20.70 -16.83
C ALA A 436 -8.28 -19.43 -17.56
N CYS A 437 -7.32 -18.57 -17.91
CA CYS A 437 -7.51 -17.47 -18.86
C CYS A 437 -6.20 -17.26 -19.63
N ILE A 438 -5.94 -18.18 -20.56
CA ILE A 438 -4.70 -18.20 -21.32
C ILE A 438 -4.67 -16.97 -22.24
N SER A 439 -3.61 -16.18 -22.16
CA SER A 439 -3.39 -14.95 -22.94
C SER A 439 -4.36 -13.78 -22.66
N CYS A 440 -5.25 -13.89 -21.67
CA CYS A 440 -6.22 -12.82 -21.38
C CYS A 440 -5.55 -11.55 -20.86
N ALA A 441 -4.54 -11.70 -19.99
CA ALA A 441 -3.77 -10.58 -19.46
C ALA A 441 -3.05 -9.83 -20.60
N GLU A 442 -2.39 -10.57 -21.49
CA GLU A 442 -1.69 -10.03 -22.66
C GLU A 442 -2.65 -9.33 -23.63
N GLU A 443 -3.84 -9.89 -23.86
CA GLU A 443 -4.83 -9.26 -24.73
C GLU A 443 -5.36 -7.95 -24.14
N LEU A 444 -5.66 -7.94 -22.84
CA LEU A 444 -6.14 -6.76 -22.12
C LEU A 444 -5.07 -5.67 -22.08
N GLU A 445 -3.82 -6.03 -21.79
CA GLU A 445 -2.68 -5.11 -21.85
C GLU A 445 -2.57 -4.47 -23.25
N ARG A 446 -2.57 -5.27 -24.30
CA ARG A 446 -2.50 -4.79 -25.69
C ARG A 446 -3.71 -3.95 -26.11
N LYS A 447 -4.89 -4.13 -25.48
CA LYS A 447 -6.06 -3.28 -25.74
C LYS A 447 -5.90 -1.94 -25.04
N ALA A 448 -5.56 -1.94 -23.76
CA ALA A 448 -5.32 -0.74 -22.98
C ALA A 448 -4.20 0.14 -23.60
N GLU A 449 -3.09 -0.47 -24.06
CA GLU A 449 -2.01 0.29 -24.72
C GLU A 449 -2.45 0.97 -26.02
N LYS A 450 -3.40 0.38 -26.75
CA LYS A 450 -3.94 0.96 -27.99
C LYS A 450 -4.90 2.10 -27.70
N GLU A 451 -5.78 1.91 -26.72
CA GLU A 451 -6.73 2.95 -26.29
C GLU A 451 -6.00 4.20 -25.78
N GLU A 452 -4.91 4.03 -25.02
CA GLU A 452 -4.07 5.15 -24.59
C GLU A 452 -3.36 5.87 -25.77
N GLN A 453 -2.86 5.10 -26.76
CA GLN A 453 -2.22 5.68 -27.93
C GLN A 453 -3.19 6.45 -28.83
N GLU A 454 -4.43 5.98 -28.95
CA GLU A 454 -5.49 6.67 -29.71
C GLU A 454 -5.99 7.91 -28.95
N GLY A 455 -6.22 7.80 -27.65
CA GLY A 455 -6.60 8.95 -26.81
C GLY A 455 -5.54 10.06 -26.82
N GLY A 456 -4.27 9.71 -26.67
CA GLY A 456 -3.17 10.68 -26.69
C GLY A 456 -2.92 11.34 -28.05
N LYS A 457 -3.38 10.74 -29.17
CA LYS A 457 -3.38 11.42 -30.48
C LYS A 457 -4.50 12.46 -30.55
N GLY A 458 -5.70 12.11 -30.08
CA GLY A 458 -6.84 13.03 -30.04
C GLY A 458 -6.56 14.26 -29.16
N GLU A 459 -5.93 14.09 -28.01
CA GLU A 459 -5.53 15.22 -27.15
C GLU A 459 -4.51 16.14 -27.85
N ARG A 460 -3.49 15.58 -28.51
CA ARG A 460 -2.50 16.38 -29.26
C ARG A 460 -3.12 17.14 -30.42
N GLU A 461 -4.02 16.51 -31.18
CA GLU A 461 -4.74 17.18 -32.27
C GLU A 461 -5.58 18.36 -31.74
N ARG A 462 -6.19 18.19 -30.57
CA ARG A 462 -6.99 19.24 -29.92
C ARG A 462 -6.13 20.39 -29.38
N GLU A 463 -4.99 20.08 -28.77
CA GLU A 463 -4.01 21.09 -28.34
C GLU A 463 -3.46 21.89 -29.55
N GLU A 464 -3.16 21.20 -30.66
CA GLU A 464 -2.72 21.85 -31.90
C GLU A 464 -3.81 22.75 -32.51
N GLU A 465 -5.09 22.34 -32.44
CA GLU A 465 -6.22 23.15 -32.90
C GLU A 465 -6.42 24.40 -32.03
N GLU A 466 -6.39 24.24 -30.70
CA GLU A 466 -6.48 25.36 -29.75
C GLU A 466 -5.31 26.35 -29.92
N GLU A 467 -4.09 25.86 -30.16
CA GLU A 467 -2.94 26.72 -30.44
C GLU A 467 -3.09 27.49 -31.76
N ARG A 468 -3.64 26.86 -32.80
CA ARG A 468 -3.93 27.51 -34.09
C ARG A 468 -5.00 28.59 -33.94
N GLU A 469 -6.10 28.30 -33.24
CA GLU A 469 -7.13 29.29 -32.96
C GLU A 469 -6.58 30.49 -32.17
N ARG A 470 -5.75 30.22 -31.16
CA ARG A 470 -5.12 31.28 -30.37
C ARG A 470 -4.23 32.18 -31.22
N LYS A 471 -3.40 31.60 -32.09
CA LYS A 471 -2.55 32.35 -33.03
C LYS A 471 -3.37 33.21 -34.00
N GLN A 472 -4.50 32.68 -34.49
CA GLN A 472 -5.41 33.44 -35.35
C GLN A 472 -6.03 34.63 -34.62
N ARG A 473 -6.50 34.44 -33.38
CA ARG A 473 -7.05 35.54 -32.55
C ARG A 473 -6.00 36.61 -32.25
N GLU A 474 -4.77 36.21 -31.92
CA GLU A 474 -3.65 37.14 -31.71
C GLU A 474 -3.31 37.93 -33.00
N GLU A 475 -3.38 37.30 -34.17
CA GLU A 475 -3.15 37.99 -35.46
C GLU A 475 -4.30 38.94 -35.84
N GLU A 476 -5.56 38.55 -35.61
CA GLU A 476 -6.73 39.42 -35.81
C GLU A 476 -6.68 40.64 -34.88
N GLU A 477 -6.36 40.45 -33.61
CA GLU A 477 -6.16 41.56 -32.67
C GLU A 477 -5.05 42.50 -33.14
N ARG A 478 -3.92 41.95 -33.62
CA ARG A 478 -2.82 42.78 -34.14
C ARG A 478 -3.26 43.60 -35.35
N LYS A 479 -3.96 43.00 -36.31
CA LYS A 479 -4.50 43.69 -37.48
C LYS A 479 -5.47 44.80 -37.09
N LYS A 480 -6.36 44.54 -36.12
CA LYS A 480 -7.30 45.54 -35.61
C LYS A 480 -6.58 46.72 -34.94
N ARG A 481 -5.53 46.47 -34.15
CA ARG A 481 -4.72 47.53 -33.54
C ARG A 481 -3.98 48.35 -34.60
N GLU A 482 -3.42 47.72 -35.64
CA GLU A 482 -2.77 48.42 -36.75
C GLU A 482 -3.77 49.28 -37.55
N GLU A 483 -5.00 48.80 -37.76
CA GLU A 483 -6.06 49.55 -38.43
C GLU A 483 -6.55 50.74 -37.59
N GLU A 484 -6.76 50.56 -36.29
CA GLU A 484 -7.08 51.65 -35.35
C GLU A 484 -5.97 52.70 -35.30
N GLU A 485 -4.70 52.29 -35.29
CA GLU A 485 -3.56 53.20 -35.30
C GLU A 485 -3.47 53.97 -36.63
N ARG A 486 -3.72 53.31 -37.76
CA ARG A 486 -3.76 53.96 -39.08
C ARG A 486 -4.92 54.96 -39.17
N ALA A 487 -6.12 54.60 -38.70
CA ALA A 487 -7.27 55.49 -38.66
C ALA A 487 -7.00 56.73 -37.80
N ARG A 488 -6.36 56.56 -36.64
CA ARG A 488 -5.99 57.66 -35.74
C ARG A 488 -4.97 58.61 -36.39
N ARG A 489 -3.98 58.08 -37.12
CA ARG A 489 -3.02 58.89 -37.88
C ARG A 489 -3.70 59.69 -39.00
N GLU A 490 -4.65 59.08 -39.71
CA GLU A 490 -5.42 59.78 -40.75
C GLU A 490 -6.32 60.88 -40.17
N GLU A 491 -6.93 60.66 -38.99
CA GLU A 491 -7.72 61.68 -38.29
C GLU A 491 -6.85 62.85 -37.81
N GLU A 492 -5.67 62.57 -37.25
CA GLU A 492 -4.69 63.60 -36.87
C GLU A 492 -4.18 64.42 -38.06
N GLU A 493 -3.96 63.79 -39.23
CA GLU A 493 -3.60 64.52 -40.45
C GLU A 493 -4.75 65.38 -40.99
N ARG A 494 -5.99 64.91 -40.90
CA ARG A 494 -7.17 65.71 -41.29
C ARG A 494 -7.42 66.88 -40.36
N ALA A 495 -7.13 66.77 -39.07
CA ALA A 495 -7.26 67.86 -38.11
C ALA A 495 -6.16 68.94 -38.24
N ARG A 496 -5.06 68.64 -38.94
CA ARG A 496 -3.95 69.57 -39.21
C ARG A 496 -4.07 70.33 -40.53
N ARG A 497 -5.05 69.99 -41.37
CA ARG A 497 -5.41 70.72 -42.59
C ARG A 497 -6.63 71.59 -42.33
#